data_AF-A0AAE5TVQ5-F1
#
_entry.id   AF-A0AAE5TVQ5-F1
#
_cell.length_a   1.000
_cell.length_b   1.000
_cell.length_c   1.000
_cell.angle_alpha   90.00
_cell.angle_beta   90.00
_cell.angle_gamma   90.00
#
_symmetry.space_group_name_H-M   'P 1'
#
loop_
_entity.id
_entity.type
_entity.pdbx_description
1 polymer ?
#
loop_
_entity_poly.entity_id
_entity_poly.type
_entity_poly.pdbx_seq_one_letter_code
_entity_poly.pdbx_strand_id
1 'polypeptide(L)'
;MPNEDHDNVQTEGAAMPVPPGQRRRRLALPIIAAAVALVIGAAGGAGAVKMMRPTPEMAPLTPVAISAMPASSLVTIKGKVAEIYGNKFVLQDDSGKALVEAGRAGEGGTLVSRDEAVTVQGRFDDGFVQASYLVRQDGRTEALRPPKGPPHRRFEDFDHRP
;
A
#
# COMPACT_ATOMS: atom_id res chain seq x y z
N MET A 1 -52.60 -38.55 -32.70
CA MET A 1 -53.72 -37.74 -32.17
C MET A 1 -54.98 -38.61 -32.31
N PRO A 2 -55.84 -38.84 -31.31
CA PRO A 2 -55.96 -38.32 -29.91
C PRO A 2 -55.73 -39.46 -28.85
N ASN A 3 -55.39 -39.24 -27.56
CA ASN A 3 -56.19 -38.77 -26.40
C ASN A 3 -57.47 -39.63 -26.19
N GLU A 4 -57.84 -40.25 -25.07
CA GLU A 4 -57.58 -40.16 -23.62
C GLU A 4 -57.97 -41.52 -22.97
N ASP A 5 -57.42 -41.90 -21.81
CA ASP A 5 -58.08 -42.79 -20.82
C ASP A 5 -57.24 -42.76 -19.52
N HIS A 6 -57.62 -41.97 -18.52
CA HIS A 6 -58.49 -42.32 -17.38
C HIS A 6 -57.72 -42.64 -16.10
N ASP A 7 -58.02 -41.78 -15.12
CA ASP A 7 -58.13 -41.99 -13.69
C ASP A 7 -57.82 -43.37 -13.07
N ASN A 8 -56.95 -43.28 -12.07
CA ASN A 8 -57.16 -43.78 -10.70
C ASN A 8 -57.59 -45.25 -10.50
N VAL A 9 -56.63 -46.08 -10.10
CA VAL A 9 -56.89 -47.20 -9.18
C VAL A 9 -55.76 -47.31 -8.16
N GLN A 10 -56.00 -46.82 -6.94
CA GLN A 10 -55.48 -47.47 -5.74
C GLN A 10 -56.19 -48.82 -5.59
N THR A 11 -55.46 -49.90 -5.29
CA THR A 11 -55.79 -50.89 -4.24
C THR A 11 -54.65 -51.91 -4.09
N GLU A 12 -54.51 -52.42 -2.86
CA GLU A 12 -53.65 -53.50 -2.35
C GLU A 12 -52.19 -53.11 -2.09
N GLY A 13 -51.65 -53.18 -0.88
CA GLY A 13 -52.02 -54.01 0.26
C GLY A 13 -50.80 -54.85 0.67
N ALA A 14 -50.40 -54.71 1.92
CA ALA A 14 -49.41 -55.53 2.64
C ALA A 14 -47.91 -55.31 2.34
N ALA A 15 -47.25 -54.55 3.21
CA ALA A 15 -46.23 -55.08 4.15
C ALA A 15 -45.49 -53.91 4.82
N MET A 16 -45.79 -53.64 6.08
CA MET A 16 -44.90 -52.89 6.95
C MET A 16 -43.88 -53.86 7.58
N PRO A 17 -42.61 -53.45 7.62
CA PRO A 17 -41.80 -53.65 8.81
C PRO A 17 -41.40 -52.30 9.39
N VAL A 18 -41.65 -52.16 10.69
CA VAL A 18 -41.40 -50.99 11.54
C VAL A 18 -39.90 -50.68 11.62
N PRO A 19 -39.44 -49.46 11.29
CA PRO A 19 -38.13 -48.98 11.71
C PRO A 19 -38.17 -48.34 13.11
N PRO A 20 -37.09 -48.45 13.89
CA PRO A 20 -37.11 -48.24 15.33
C PRO A 20 -37.07 -46.75 15.75
N GLY A 21 -37.87 -46.44 16.77
CA GLY A 21 -37.42 -45.78 18.00
C GLY A 21 -36.51 -44.55 17.89
N GLN A 22 -37.15 -43.40 17.72
CA GLN A 22 -36.87 -42.11 18.37
C GLN A 22 -35.65 -42.05 19.34
N ARG A 23 -34.56 -41.39 18.91
CA ARG A 23 -33.55 -40.82 19.82
C ARG A 23 -33.24 -39.36 19.49
N ARG A 24 -33.94 -38.49 20.25
CA ARG A 24 -33.42 -37.30 20.96
C ARG A 24 -32.62 -36.27 20.16
N ARG A 25 -33.31 -35.14 19.91
CA ARG A 25 -32.88 -33.74 20.19
C ARG A 25 -31.37 -33.46 20.10
N ARG A 26 -30.97 -32.66 19.11
CA ARG A 26 -30.34 -31.32 19.23
C ARG A 26 -29.59 -30.96 17.94
N LEU A 27 -29.63 -29.66 17.60
CA LEU A 27 -28.75 -28.94 16.64
C LEU A 27 -29.15 -28.97 15.16
N ALA A 28 -30.34 -28.47 14.86
CA ALA A 28 -30.51 -27.64 13.66
C ALA A 28 -30.14 -26.19 14.04
N LEU A 29 -29.45 -25.47 13.14
CA LEU A 29 -29.00 -24.06 13.21
C LEU A 29 -27.55 -23.87 13.70
N PRO A 30 -26.55 -23.91 12.79
CA PRO A 30 -25.63 -22.76 12.75
C PRO A 30 -25.11 -22.42 11.33
N ILE A 31 -25.93 -22.46 10.28
CA ILE A 31 -25.45 -22.12 8.91
C ILE A 31 -25.81 -20.68 8.50
N ILE A 32 -26.79 -20.03 9.13
CA ILE A 32 -27.27 -18.71 8.68
C ILE A 32 -26.44 -17.53 9.26
N ALA A 33 -25.70 -17.73 10.35
CA ALA A 33 -24.97 -16.64 11.01
C ALA A 33 -23.70 -16.16 10.27
N ALA A 34 -23.15 -16.96 9.35
CA ALA A 34 -21.87 -16.64 8.69
C ALA A 34 -22.01 -15.68 7.48
N ALA A 35 -23.17 -15.64 6.82
CA ALA A 35 -23.33 -14.88 5.58
C ALA A 35 -23.54 -13.36 5.80
N VAL A 36 -24.17 -12.97 6.91
CA VAL A 36 -24.47 -11.55 7.19
C VAL A 36 -23.22 -10.77 7.63
N ALA A 37 -22.25 -11.44 8.28
CA ALA A 37 -21.02 -10.80 8.74
C ALA A 37 -20.09 -10.38 7.57
N LEU A 38 -20.16 -11.04 6.42
CA LEU A 38 -19.23 -10.80 5.30
C LEU A 38 -19.56 -9.52 4.52
N VAL A 39 -20.85 -9.13 4.42
CA VAL A 39 -21.29 -7.99 3.61
C VAL A 39 -20.97 -6.64 4.28
N ILE A 40 -20.88 -6.59 5.61
CA ILE A 40 -20.53 -5.37 6.36
C ILE A 40 -19.00 -5.14 6.38
N GLY A 41 -18.19 -6.20 6.23
CA GLY A 41 -16.72 -6.10 6.33
C GLY A 41 -16.00 -5.49 5.11
N ALA A 42 -16.57 -5.59 3.90
CA ALA A 42 -15.86 -5.23 2.68
C ALA A 42 -15.73 -3.71 2.43
N ALA A 43 -16.69 -2.91 2.88
CA ALA A 43 -16.69 -1.46 2.64
C ALA A 43 -15.75 -0.68 3.58
N GLY A 44 -15.41 -1.22 4.75
CA GLY A 44 -14.56 -0.53 5.75
C GLY A 44 -13.06 -0.80 5.62
N GLY A 45 -12.66 -1.92 5.03
CA GLY A 45 -11.27 -2.41 5.12
C GLY A 45 -10.23 -1.60 4.33
N ALA A 46 -10.61 -1.01 3.19
CA ALA A 46 -9.63 -0.36 2.29
C ALA A 46 -9.32 1.10 2.65
N GLY A 47 -10.17 1.77 3.43
CA GLY A 47 -9.97 3.18 3.80
C GLY A 47 -9.00 3.39 4.97
N ALA A 48 -8.96 2.44 5.92
CA ALA A 48 -8.27 2.62 7.19
C ALA A 48 -6.74 2.62 7.10
N VAL A 49 -6.16 1.94 6.11
CA VAL A 49 -4.68 1.83 5.98
C VAL A 49 -3.99 3.15 5.63
N LYS A 50 -4.73 4.16 5.14
CA LYS A 50 -4.15 5.46 4.80
C LYS A 50 -3.91 6.33 6.04
N MET A 51 -4.64 6.11 7.13
CA MET A 51 -4.54 6.90 8.37
C MET A 51 -3.49 6.39 9.35
N MET A 52 -3.06 5.13 9.26
CA MET A 52 -2.07 4.54 10.16
C MET A 52 -0.62 4.63 9.67
N ARG A 53 -0.34 5.31 8.56
CA ARG A 53 1.05 5.49 8.12
C ARG A 53 1.75 6.45 9.07
N PRO A 54 2.74 6.00 9.87
CA PRO A 54 3.56 6.91 10.65
C PRO A 54 4.18 7.90 9.66
N THR A 55 4.07 9.20 9.95
CA THR A 55 4.80 10.23 9.21
C THR A 55 6.27 9.76 9.19
N PRO A 56 6.88 9.59 8.01
CA PRO A 56 8.24 9.09 7.94
C PRO A 56 9.15 10.00 8.75
N GLU A 57 9.63 9.51 9.88
CA GLU A 57 10.62 10.20 10.68
C GLU A 57 11.95 10.13 9.92
N MET A 58 12.36 11.25 9.33
CA MET A 58 13.64 11.32 8.66
C MET A 58 14.74 11.25 9.72
N ALA A 59 15.72 10.37 9.53
CA ALA A 59 16.95 10.44 10.30
C ALA A 59 17.56 11.85 10.12
N PRO A 60 17.96 12.55 11.19
CA PRO A 60 18.53 13.89 11.08
C PRO A 60 19.83 13.83 10.27
N LEU A 61 19.75 14.22 9.00
CA LEU A 61 20.90 14.45 8.14
C LEU A 61 21.04 15.96 7.98
N THR A 62 22.18 16.52 8.38
CA THR A 62 22.46 17.94 8.22
C THR A 62 22.41 18.31 6.74
N PRO A 63 21.61 19.31 6.34
CA PRO A 63 21.56 19.75 4.95
C PRO A 63 22.94 20.15 4.44
N VAL A 64 23.30 19.69 3.25
CA VAL A 64 24.52 20.08 2.54
C VAL A 64 24.19 21.14 1.49
N ALA A 65 25.15 22.02 1.22
CA ALA A 65 25.06 22.96 0.11
C ALA A 65 25.04 22.20 -1.22
N ILE A 66 24.24 22.67 -2.18
CA ILE A 66 24.13 22.04 -3.51
C ILE A 66 25.50 21.89 -4.21
N SER A 67 26.35 22.91 -4.13
CA SER A 67 27.70 22.88 -4.73
C SER A 67 28.66 21.87 -4.10
N ALA A 68 28.39 21.43 -2.86
CA ALA A 68 29.26 20.55 -2.07
C ALA A 68 28.66 19.14 -1.91
N MET A 69 27.67 18.77 -2.72
CA MET A 69 27.08 17.43 -2.68
C MET A 69 28.13 16.37 -3.02
N PRO A 70 28.30 15.33 -2.18
CA PRO A 70 29.19 14.22 -2.52
C PRO A 70 28.60 13.41 -3.68
N ALA A 71 29.46 12.93 -4.58
CA ALA A 71 29.06 12.06 -5.67
C ALA A 71 28.49 10.73 -5.13
N SER A 72 27.42 10.23 -5.75
CA SER A 72 26.83 8.91 -5.51
C SER A 72 26.44 8.63 -4.05
N SER A 73 26.09 9.66 -3.28
CA SER A 73 25.75 9.55 -1.85
C SER A 73 24.29 9.83 -1.54
N LEU A 74 23.86 9.46 -0.33
CA LEU A 74 22.64 10.02 0.25
C LEU A 74 22.92 11.48 0.63
N VAL A 75 21.98 12.36 0.31
CA VAL A 75 22.07 13.80 0.55
C VAL A 75 20.76 14.33 1.08
N THR A 76 20.86 15.38 1.89
CA THR A 76 19.75 16.27 2.24
C THR A 76 20.11 17.66 1.74
N ILE A 77 19.26 18.25 0.92
CA ILE A 77 19.45 19.62 0.40
C ILE A 77 18.23 20.47 0.73
N LYS A 78 18.45 21.77 0.92
CA LYS A 78 17.38 22.73 1.19
C LYS A 78 17.52 23.90 0.22
N GLY A 79 16.41 24.36 -0.33
CA GLY A 79 16.41 25.48 -1.26
C GLY A 79 15.00 25.89 -1.67
N LYS A 80 14.93 26.76 -2.67
CA LYS A 80 13.69 27.19 -3.33
C LYS A 80 13.53 26.52 -4.67
N VAL A 81 12.30 26.18 -5.03
CA VAL A 81 11.99 25.61 -6.35
C VAL A 81 12.04 26.72 -7.40
N ALA A 82 13.05 26.67 -8.27
CA ALA A 82 13.22 27.65 -9.34
C ALA A 82 12.34 27.32 -10.56
N GLU A 83 12.30 26.04 -10.96
CA GLU A 83 11.63 25.60 -12.19
C GLU A 83 11.05 24.19 -12.01
N ILE A 84 9.97 23.86 -12.73
CA ILE A 84 9.28 22.57 -12.64
C ILE A 84 9.13 22.00 -14.04
N TYR A 85 9.51 20.73 -14.20
CA TYR A 85 9.59 19.98 -15.44
C TYR A 85 8.93 18.61 -15.28
N GLY A 86 7.61 18.52 -15.45
CA GLY A 86 6.88 17.27 -15.27
C GLY A 86 7.14 16.69 -13.87
N ASN A 87 7.82 15.54 -13.81
CA ASN A 87 8.19 14.88 -12.55
C ASN A 87 9.50 15.33 -11.91
N LYS A 88 10.20 16.30 -12.52
CA LYS A 88 11.45 16.88 -12.02
C LYS A 88 11.27 18.36 -11.71
N PHE A 89 12.15 18.93 -10.89
CA PHE A 89 12.19 20.37 -10.64
C PHE A 89 13.61 20.81 -10.28
N VAL A 90 13.94 22.07 -10.56
CA VAL A 90 15.22 22.67 -10.19
C VAL A 90 15.07 23.28 -8.80
N LEU A 91 15.90 22.82 -7.87
CA LEU A 91 16.06 23.42 -6.55
C LEU A 91 17.26 24.36 -6.57
N GLN A 92 17.11 25.55 -6.02
CA GLN A 92 18.17 26.55 -5.92
C GLN A 92 18.41 26.95 -4.47
N ASP A 93 19.68 26.98 -4.08
CA ASP A 93 20.16 27.60 -2.84
C ASP A 93 21.18 28.70 -3.16
N ASP A 94 21.80 29.27 -2.14
CA ASP A 94 22.83 30.31 -2.31
C ASP A 94 24.11 29.79 -2.98
N SER A 95 24.28 28.47 -3.03
CA SER A 95 25.49 27.80 -3.55
C SER A 95 25.34 27.32 -4.99
N GLY A 96 24.11 27.09 -5.47
CA GLY A 96 23.88 26.62 -6.83
C GLY A 96 22.48 26.10 -7.10
N LYS A 97 22.36 25.32 -8.19
CA LYS A 97 21.12 24.69 -8.65
C LYS A 97 21.31 23.18 -8.75
N ALA A 98 20.29 22.41 -8.34
CA ALA A 98 20.24 20.96 -8.44
C ALA A 98 18.95 20.55 -9.14
N LEU A 99 19.03 19.55 -10.03
CA LEU A 99 17.84 18.96 -10.63
C LEU A 99 17.37 17.79 -9.76
N VAL A 100 16.14 17.89 -9.28
CA VAL A 100 15.53 16.91 -8.38
C VAL A 100 14.50 16.09 -9.16
N GLU A 101 14.57 14.77 -9.04
CA GLU A 101 13.56 13.85 -9.57
C GLU A 101 12.65 13.36 -8.46
N ALA A 102 11.36 13.66 -8.58
CA ALA A 102 10.34 13.27 -7.61
C ALA A 102 9.63 11.94 -7.94
N GLY A 103 10.02 11.28 -9.03
CA GLY A 103 9.38 10.03 -9.47
C GLY A 103 7.90 10.22 -9.78
N ARG A 104 7.09 9.18 -9.56
CA ARG A 104 5.66 9.20 -9.89
C ARG A 104 4.86 10.26 -9.13
N ALA A 105 5.26 10.58 -7.91
CA ALA A 105 4.60 11.61 -7.11
C ALA A 105 4.75 13.02 -7.72
N GLY A 106 5.79 13.24 -8.53
CA GLY A 106 5.96 14.47 -9.29
C GLY A 106 5.17 14.53 -10.60
N GLU A 107 4.56 13.43 -11.07
CA GLU A 107 3.83 13.42 -12.34
C GLU A 107 2.75 14.52 -12.35
N GLY A 108 2.72 15.32 -13.42
CA GLY A 108 1.82 16.47 -13.54
C GLY A 108 2.34 17.78 -12.93
N GLY A 109 3.49 17.79 -12.26
CA GLY A 109 4.17 19.01 -11.82
C GLY A 109 3.46 19.77 -10.70
N THR A 110 2.46 19.17 -10.04
CA THR A 110 1.71 19.79 -8.94
C THR A 110 2.28 19.47 -7.55
N LEU A 111 3.34 18.67 -7.50
CA LEU A 111 3.99 18.28 -6.25
C LEU A 111 4.61 19.49 -5.54
N VAL A 112 5.10 20.48 -6.26
CA VAL A 112 5.69 21.69 -5.65
C VAL A 112 5.21 22.91 -6.42
N SER A 113 5.30 24.08 -5.80
CA SER A 113 5.07 25.37 -6.44
C SER A 113 6.40 26.07 -6.72
N ARG A 114 6.42 26.92 -7.76
CA ARG A 114 7.56 27.82 -7.98
C ARG A 114 7.76 28.72 -6.75
N ASP A 115 9.02 29.01 -6.44
CA ASP A 115 9.48 29.78 -5.28
C ASP A 115 9.17 29.15 -3.91
N GLU A 116 8.63 27.93 -3.86
CA GLU A 116 8.39 27.17 -2.63
C GLU A 116 9.73 26.75 -2.00
N ALA A 117 9.90 27.04 -0.71
CA ALA A 117 11.03 26.53 0.04
C ALA A 117 10.77 25.07 0.46
N VAL A 118 11.66 24.16 0.06
CA VAL A 118 11.57 22.73 0.36
C VAL A 118 12.90 22.17 0.83
N THR A 119 12.83 21.12 1.64
CA THR A 119 13.96 20.27 1.99
C THR A 119 13.78 18.91 1.33
N VAL A 120 14.77 18.46 0.59
CA VAL A 120 14.73 17.21 -0.17
C VAL A 120 15.77 16.27 0.41
N GLN A 121 15.35 15.04 0.74
CA GLN A 121 16.26 13.95 1.08
C GLN A 121 16.23 12.92 -0.05
N GLY A 122 17.40 12.55 -0.55
CA GLY A 122 17.51 11.71 -1.73
C GLY A 122 18.89 11.09 -1.90
N ARG A 123 19.09 10.48 -3.08
CA ARG A 123 20.40 10.05 -3.55
C ARG A 123 20.82 10.95 -4.69
N PHE A 124 22.01 11.53 -4.61
CA PHE A 124 22.60 12.25 -5.72
C PHE A 124 23.39 11.26 -6.58
N ASP A 125 23.00 11.11 -7.85
CA ASP A 125 23.65 10.21 -8.81
C ASP A 125 23.35 10.71 -10.23
N ASP A 126 24.28 10.53 -11.16
CA ASP A 126 24.16 10.95 -12.57
C ASP A 126 23.75 12.43 -12.80
N GLY A 127 24.05 13.33 -11.85
CA GLY A 127 23.71 14.75 -11.95
C GLY A 127 22.28 15.11 -11.51
N PHE A 128 21.53 14.15 -10.98
CA PHE A 128 20.19 14.37 -10.44
C PHE A 128 20.11 13.92 -8.98
N VAL A 129 19.30 14.62 -8.19
CA VAL A 129 18.90 14.14 -6.86
C VAL A 129 17.63 13.32 -7.02
N GLN A 130 17.73 12.00 -6.93
CA GLN A 130 16.57 11.14 -6.86
C GLN A 130 15.95 11.29 -5.46
N ALA A 131 14.82 11.98 -5.36
CA ALA A 131 14.19 12.28 -4.09
C ALA A 131 13.49 11.04 -3.49
N SER A 132 13.73 10.81 -2.20
CA SER A 132 13.04 9.80 -1.38
C SER A 132 11.97 10.47 -0.52
N TYR A 133 12.29 11.64 0.02
CA TYR A 133 11.41 12.44 0.86
C TYR A 133 11.50 13.91 0.48
N LEU A 134 10.37 14.61 0.64
CA LEU A 134 10.26 16.04 0.47
C LEU A 134 9.55 16.62 1.68
N VAL A 135 10.14 17.63 2.30
CA VAL A 135 9.54 18.41 3.38
C VAL A 135 9.30 19.82 2.88
N ARG A 136 8.04 20.23 2.91
CA ARG A 136 7.61 21.55 2.49
C ARG A 136 7.85 22.59 3.59
N GLN A 137 7.76 23.86 3.22
CA GLN A 137 7.79 24.98 4.18
C GLN A 137 6.67 24.94 5.23
N ASP A 138 5.53 24.30 4.93
CA ASP A 138 4.43 24.11 5.89
C ASP A 138 4.68 22.95 6.87
N GLY A 139 5.83 22.29 6.78
CA GLY A 139 6.21 21.14 7.60
C GLY A 139 5.64 19.80 7.12
N ARG A 140 4.81 19.78 6.06
CA ARG A 140 4.30 18.52 5.51
C ARG A 140 5.43 17.73 4.86
N THR A 141 5.46 16.45 5.18
CA THR A 141 6.44 15.49 4.66
C THR A 141 5.76 14.55 3.69
N GLU A 142 6.34 14.43 2.50
CA GLU A 142 5.89 13.53 1.45
C GLU A 142 6.95 12.46 1.18
N ALA A 143 6.54 11.20 1.28
CA ALA A 143 7.34 10.06 0.85
C ALA A 143 7.16 9.85 -0.66
N LEU A 144 8.23 10.06 -1.43
CA LEU A 144 8.22 10.01 -2.89
C LEU A 144 8.63 8.64 -3.43
N ARG A 145 9.41 7.88 -2.65
CA ARG A 145 9.76 6.49 -2.95
C ARG A 145 9.27 5.55 -1.85
N PRO A 146 8.95 4.28 -2.18
CA PRO A 146 8.68 3.28 -1.17
C PRO A 146 9.85 3.21 -0.17
N PRO A 147 9.57 3.01 1.13
CA PRO A 147 10.62 2.72 2.09
C PRO A 147 11.45 1.55 1.58
N LYS A 148 12.79 1.63 1.66
CA LYS A 148 13.64 0.46 1.39
C LYS A 148 13.20 -0.65 2.35
N GLY A 149 12.86 -1.81 1.80
CA GLY A 149 12.46 -2.97 2.59
C GLY A 149 13.53 -3.36 3.60
N PRO A 150 13.16 -4.11 4.65
CA PRO A 150 14.12 -4.56 5.65
C PRO A 150 15.30 -5.28 4.98
N PRO A 151 16.53 -5.10 5.48
CA PRO A 151 17.68 -5.78 4.92
C PRO A 151 17.45 -7.29 4.97
N HIS A 152 17.51 -7.96 3.81
CA HIS A 152 17.52 -9.42 3.77
C HIS A 152 18.79 -9.89 4.49
N ARG A 153 18.66 -10.31 5.76
CA ARG A 153 19.69 -11.13 6.40
C ARG A 153 19.70 -12.45 5.64
N ARG A 154 20.68 -12.60 4.75
CA ARG A 154 21.10 -13.88 4.21
C ARG A 154 21.58 -14.73 5.39
N PHE A 155 20.76 -15.70 5.81
CA PHE A 155 21.16 -16.75 6.76
C PHE A 155 22.04 -17.75 5.99
N GLU A 156 23.30 -17.39 5.74
CA GLU A 156 24.34 -18.33 5.28
C GLU A 156 25.55 -18.09 6.16
N ASP A 157 25.61 -18.75 7.34
CA ASP A 157 26.84 -19.38 7.89
C ASP A 157 26.57 -20.01 9.27
N PHE A 158 25.89 -21.17 9.32
CA PHE A 158 25.84 -22.00 10.54
C PHE A 158 26.30 -23.44 10.32
N ASP A 159 26.84 -23.78 9.14
CA ASP A 159 27.19 -25.16 8.79
C ASP A 159 28.70 -25.49 8.79
N HIS A 160 29.57 -24.59 9.24
CA HIS A 160 30.99 -24.91 9.43
C HIS A 160 31.32 -25.09 10.92
N ARG A 161 30.96 -26.26 11.45
CA ARG A 161 31.59 -26.87 12.62
C ARG A 161 32.87 -27.61 12.19
N PRO A 162 33.98 -27.49 12.93
CA PRO A 162 34.83 -28.63 13.26
C PRO A 162 34.35 -29.34 14.53
#